data_AF-A0AAU1CV77-F1
#
_entry.id   AF-A0AAU1CV77-F1
#
_cell.length_a   1.000
_cell.length_b   1.000
_cell.length_c   1.000
_cell.angle_alpha   90.00
_cell.angle_beta   90.00
_cell.angle_gamma   90.00
#
_symmetry.space_group_name_H-M   'P 1'
#
loop_
_entity.id
_entity.type
_entity.pdbx_description
1 polymer ?
#
loop_
_entity_poly.entity_id
_entity_poly.type
_entity_poly.pdbx_seq_one_letter_code
_entity_poly.pdbx_strand_id
1 'polypeptide(L)'
;MAIRLQYFLSGFLCVALVVKTVELRLRPPRDQQATMLIVALCSFTVAALAGIPVVRQCIPFESIPGVASITMDTGVSVSLALLATYLWRPLGRSGVYSWWRGRLFVSACLVSVLLAVLMATTPPAQRTNPLQNQYTGDWKIVSIYIIGNLFFLYCSTVSAVACVRITRIVDGHIAIGVGVGAIGMVAYAVTCINRLVLVAAQLMASSWFTWYSVLNFVFTEAAVLASVLGLHFSALWRAAAAIRRSYDDLRAFRRLKPIWKLLTTLYPHVVLPPERGLRGLWDRIDISYRKYRREIECQDALLLLSGAYPPDERRAVMQHAGIHDDQVKLLPSLSSAYPTAA
;
A
#
# COMPACT_ATOMS: atom_id res chain seq x y z
N MET A 1 23.11 -1.23 5.90
CA MET A 1 22.06 -0.55 5.10
C MET A 1 21.09 -1.54 4.47
N ALA A 2 21.56 -2.49 3.65
CA ALA A 2 20.76 -3.53 2.98
C ALA A 2 19.73 -4.24 3.90
N ILE A 3 20.17 -4.73 5.06
CA ILE A 3 19.31 -5.42 6.03
C ILE A 3 18.14 -4.53 6.50
N ARG A 4 18.39 -3.25 6.80
CA ARG A 4 17.34 -2.32 7.25
C ARG A 4 16.30 -2.07 6.16
N LEU A 5 16.74 -1.95 4.91
CA LEU A 5 15.87 -1.76 3.75
C LEU A 5 14.96 -2.98 3.54
N GLN A 6 15.51 -4.17 3.69
CA GLN A 6 14.76 -5.42 3.58
C GLN A 6 13.72 -5.60 4.69
N TYR A 7 14.05 -5.23 5.93
CA TYR A 7 13.07 -5.19 7.03
C TYR A 7 11.94 -4.22 6.74
N PHE A 8 12.28 -3.02 6.24
CA PHE A 8 11.29 -2.02 5.88
C PHE A 8 10.36 -2.50 4.76
N LEU A 9 10.93 -3.07 3.69
CA LEU A 9 10.17 -3.65 2.59
C LEU A 9 9.23 -4.76 3.08
N SER A 10 9.74 -5.70 3.89
CA SER A 10 8.95 -6.82 4.40
C SER A 10 7.83 -6.34 5.33
N GLY A 11 8.12 -5.38 6.21
CA GLY A 11 7.11 -4.76 7.07
C GLY A 11 6.02 -4.06 6.26
N PHE A 12 6.41 -3.31 5.23
CA PHE A 12 5.46 -2.66 4.33
C PHE A 12 4.56 -3.68 3.61
N LEU A 13 5.13 -4.77 3.09
CA LEU A 13 4.40 -5.83 2.41
C LEU A 13 3.42 -6.56 3.35
N CYS A 14 3.81 -6.82 4.59
CA CYS A 14 2.90 -7.38 5.61
C CYS A 14 1.71 -6.46 5.85
N VAL A 15 1.94 -5.16 6.05
CA VAL A 15 0.87 -4.17 6.26
C VAL A 15 -0.02 -4.09 5.02
N ALA A 16 0.55 -4.03 3.82
CA ALA A 16 -0.19 -4.00 2.56
C ALA A 16 -1.08 -5.24 2.39
N LEU A 17 -0.56 -6.44 2.69
CA LEU A 17 -1.30 -7.70 2.63
C LEU A 17 -2.47 -7.72 3.62
N VAL A 18 -2.25 -7.29 4.88
CA VAL A 18 -3.30 -7.22 5.90
C VAL A 18 -4.40 -6.25 5.48
N VAL A 19 -4.03 -5.03 5.09
CA VAL A 19 -4.98 -4.01 4.63
C VAL A 19 -5.80 -4.52 3.45
N LYS A 20 -5.15 -5.16 2.46
CA LYS A 20 -5.84 -5.68 1.28
C LYS A 20 -6.79 -6.83 1.61
N THR A 21 -6.37 -7.71 2.54
CA THR A 21 -7.21 -8.82 3.01
C THR A 21 -8.44 -8.32 3.77
N VAL A 22 -8.27 -7.30 4.62
CA VAL A 22 -9.38 -6.67 5.34
C VAL A 22 -10.32 -5.94 4.36
N GLU A 23 -9.79 -5.18 3.40
CA GLU A 23 -10.60 -4.49 2.37
C GLU A 23 -11.49 -5.48 1.61
N LEU A 24 -10.98 -6.68 1.32
CA LEU A 24 -11.71 -7.71 0.58
C LEU A 24 -12.67 -8.53 1.42
N ARG A 25 -12.45 -8.64 2.73
CA ARG A 25 -13.45 -9.23 3.65
C ARG A 25 -14.62 -8.27 3.89
N LEU A 26 -14.36 -6.96 3.92
CA LEU A 26 -15.38 -5.95 4.19
C LEU A 26 -16.22 -5.58 2.95
N ARG A 27 -15.76 -5.90 1.74
CA ARG A 27 -16.49 -5.65 0.49
C ARG A 27 -16.95 -6.97 -0.13
N PRO A 28 -18.20 -7.06 -0.63
CA PRO A 28 -18.71 -8.30 -1.21
C PRO A 28 -17.83 -8.79 -2.39
N PRO A 29 -17.57 -10.10 -2.50
CA PRO A 29 -16.56 -10.64 -3.39
C PRO A 29 -17.10 -10.69 -4.83
N ARG A 30 -16.50 -9.96 -5.76
CA ARG A 30 -16.87 -10.11 -7.18
C ARG A 30 -15.76 -10.04 -8.22
N ASP A 31 -14.48 -9.92 -7.86
CA ASP A 31 -13.44 -9.85 -8.90
C ASP A 31 -12.28 -10.83 -8.68
N GLN A 32 -12.09 -11.73 -9.64
CA GLN A 32 -10.94 -12.61 -9.79
C GLN A 32 -9.60 -11.83 -9.76
N GLN A 33 -9.62 -10.55 -10.15
CA GLN A 33 -8.47 -9.65 -10.05
C GLN A 33 -7.98 -9.44 -8.62
N ALA A 34 -8.90 -9.32 -7.67
CA ALA A 34 -8.55 -9.12 -6.27
C ALA A 34 -7.83 -10.34 -5.70
N THR A 35 -8.25 -11.55 -6.10
CA THR A 35 -7.60 -12.80 -5.69
C THR A 35 -6.19 -12.89 -6.27
N MET A 36 -6.01 -12.57 -7.55
CA MET A 36 -4.67 -12.55 -8.18
C MET A 36 -3.71 -11.60 -7.45
N LEU A 37 -4.19 -10.41 -7.09
CA LEU A 37 -3.39 -9.43 -6.35
C LEU A 37 -3.05 -9.90 -4.93
N ILE A 38 -3.99 -10.51 -4.21
CA ILE A 38 -3.70 -11.09 -2.88
C ILE A 38 -2.64 -12.19 -3.01
N VAL A 39 -2.80 -13.11 -3.96
CA VAL A 39 -1.86 -14.23 -4.12
C VAL A 39 -0.48 -13.71 -4.51
N ALA A 40 -0.40 -12.71 -5.41
CA ALA A 40 0.86 -12.05 -5.76
C ALA A 40 1.51 -11.40 -4.53
N LEU A 41 0.74 -10.61 -3.75
CA LEU A 41 1.23 -9.98 -2.53
C LEU A 41 1.68 -11.00 -1.49
N CYS A 42 0.88 -12.04 -1.24
CA CYS A 42 1.20 -13.09 -0.28
C CYS A 42 2.47 -13.83 -0.69
N SER A 43 2.58 -14.25 -1.95
CA SER A 43 3.76 -14.89 -2.52
C SER A 43 5.01 -14.01 -2.37
N PHE A 44 4.88 -12.70 -2.61
CA PHE A 44 5.98 -11.76 -2.45
C PHE A 44 6.37 -11.51 -1.00
N THR A 45 5.39 -11.39 -0.10
CA THR A 45 5.62 -11.23 1.33
C THR A 45 6.35 -12.44 1.89
N VAL A 46 5.94 -13.66 1.50
CA VAL A 46 6.62 -14.90 1.91
C VAL A 46 8.06 -14.92 1.41
N ALA A 47 8.31 -14.55 0.15
CA ALA A 47 9.68 -14.43 -0.37
C ALA A 47 10.51 -13.39 0.39
N ALA A 48 9.97 -12.20 0.64
CA ALA A 48 10.67 -11.13 1.35
C ALA A 48 11.04 -11.54 2.79
N LEU A 49 10.09 -12.16 3.51
CA LEU A 49 10.31 -12.70 4.85
C LEU A 49 11.35 -13.83 4.85
N ALA A 50 11.30 -14.74 3.88
CA ALA A 50 12.29 -15.80 3.73
C ALA A 50 13.70 -15.27 3.46
N GLY A 51 13.86 -14.04 3.02
CA GLY A 51 15.15 -13.38 2.88
C GLY A 51 15.74 -12.84 4.19
N ILE A 52 14.94 -12.66 5.25
CA ILE A 52 15.40 -12.04 6.49
C ILE A 52 16.24 -13.04 7.30
N PRO A 53 17.47 -12.70 7.73
CA PRO A 53 18.33 -13.62 8.48
C PRO A 53 17.69 -14.19 9.75
N VAL A 54 16.99 -13.35 10.53
CA VAL A 54 16.31 -13.77 11.77
C VAL A 54 15.18 -14.76 11.47
N VAL A 55 14.38 -14.50 10.44
CA VAL A 55 13.29 -15.41 10.02
C VAL A 55 13.88 -16.74 9.53
N ARG A 56 15.02 -16.70 8.84
CA ARG A 56 15.72 -17.90 8.39
C ARG A 56 16.20 -18.80 9.54
N GLN A 57 16.60 -18.19 10.66
CA GLN A 57 17.04 -18.90 11.86
C GLN A 57 15.86 -19.49 12.66
N CYS A 58 14.69 -18.84 12.61
CA CYS A 58 13.51 -19.30 13.36
C CYS A 58 12.74 -20.43 12.67
N ILE A 59 12.81 -20.51 11.35
CA ILE A 59 12.19 -21.61 10.59
C ILE A 59 13.25 -22.72 10.49
N PRO A 60 12.89 -24.00 10.61
CA PRO A 60 13.82 -25.11 10.41
C PRO A 60 14.31 -25.24 8.95
N PHE A 61 14.51 -24.13 8.23
CA PHE A 61 15.23 -24.12 6.95
C PHE A 61 16.66 -24.66 7.11
N GLU A 62 17.24 -24.63 8.31
CA GLU A 62 18.51 -25.30 8.59
C GLU A 62 18.42 -26.82 8.45
N SER A 63 17.24 -27.43 8.68
CA SER A 63 17.06 -28.88 8.51
C SER A 63 17.04 -29.32 7.05
N ILE A 64 16.78 -28.41 6.11
CA ILE A 64 16.82 -28.68 4.66
C ILE A 64 17.57 -27.54 3.95
N PRO A 65 18.89 -27.68 3.76
CA PRO A 65 19.71 -26.68 3.07
C PRO A 65 19.12 -26.30 1.71
N GLY A 66 18.84 -25.01 1.51
CA GLY A 66 18.37 -24.43 0.24
C GLY A 66 16.88 -24.07 0.18
N VAL A 67 16.05 -24.49 1.13
CA VAL A 67 14.60 -24.21 1.10
C VAL A 67 14.29 -22.71 1.12
N ALA A 68 15.03 -21.92 1.89
CA ALA A 68 14.84 -20.46 1.93
C ALA A 68 15.05 -19.82 0.55
N SER A 69 16.11 -20.22 -0.18
CA SER A 69 16.40 -19.71 -1.52
C SER A 69 15.32 -20.14 -2.53
N ILE A 70 14.88 -21.40 -2.48
CA ILE A 70 13.78 -21.91 -3.31
C ILE A 70 12.49 -21.12 -3.05
N THR A 71 12.18 -20.89 -1.77
CA THR A 71 11.00 -20.13 -1.35
C THR A 71 11.04 -18.70 -1.87
N MET A 72 12.21 -18.05 -1.79
CA MET A 72 12.41 -16.72 -2.35
C MET A 72 12.20 -16.67 -3.86
N ASP A 73 12.93 -17.51 -4.60
CA ASP A 73 12.90 -17.49 -6.07
C ASP A 73 11.51 -17.86 -6.59
N THR A 74 10.84 -18.81 -5.94
CA THR A 74 9.47 -19.21 -6.26
C THR A 74 8.49 -18.08 -5.96
N GLY A 75 8.57 -17.50 -4.76
CA GLY A 75 7.65 -16.47 -4.34
C GLY A 75 7.77 -15.19 -5.19
N VAL A 76 8.99 -14.82 -5.60
CA VAL A 76 9.24 -13.71 -6.53
C VAL A 76 8.74 -14.05 -7.94
N SER A 77 9.03 -15.26 -8.46
CA SER A 77 8.59 -15.70 -9.79
C SER A 77 7.07 -15.66 -9.93
N VAL A 78 6.36 -16.27 -8.98
CA VAL A 78 4.90 -16.33 -8.96
C VAL A 78 4.31 -14.93 -8.80
N SER A 79 4.84 -14.12 -7.89
CA SER A 79 4.37 -12.75 -7.68
C SER A 79 4.50 -11.89 -8.94
N LEU A 80 5.67 -11.87 -9.57
CA LEU A 80 5.91 -11.05 -10.77
C LEU A 80 5.03 -11.49 -11.94
N ALA A 81 4.82 -12.80 -12.14
CA ALA A 81 3.95 -13.30 -13.19
C ALA A 81 2.47 -12.94 -12.97
N LEU A 82 1.98 -13.07 -11.73
CA LEU A 82 0.63 -12.68 -11.37
C LEU A 82 0.44 -11.16 -11.45
N LEU A 83 1.44 -10.38 -11.03
CA LEU A 83 1.41 -8.93 -11.11
C LEU A 83 1.41 -8.44 -12.56
N ALA A 84 2.25 -9.01 -13.42
CA ALA A 84 2.23 -8.73 -14.85
C ALA A 84 0.84 -9.03 -15.44
N THR A 85 0.27 -10.19 -15.12
CA THR A 85 -1.07 -10.59 -15.58
C THR A 85 -2.15 -9.63 -15.08
N TYR A 86 -2.07 -9.20 -13.82
CA TYR A 86 -2.99 -8.25 -13.20
C TYR A 86 -2.94 -6.89 -13.92
N LEU A 87 -1.75 -6.32 -14.15
CA LEU A 87 -1.59 -5.00 -14.76
C LEU A 87 -2.08 -4.96 -16.21
N TRP A 88 -1.94 -6.04 -16.96
CA TRP A 88 -2.40 -6.08 -18.35
C TRP A 88 -3.90 -6.37 -18.52
N ARG A 89 -4.59 -6.78 -17.46
CA ARG A 89 -6.03 -7.05 -17.51
C ARG A 89 -6.87 -5.81 -17.87
N PRO A 90 -6.71 -4.63 -17.25
CA PRO A 90 -7.48 -3.43 -17.62
C PRO A 90 -7.18 -2.94 -19.04
N LEU A 91 -6.02 -3.26 -19.60
CA LEU A 91 -5.61 -2.87 -20.96
C LEU A 91 -6.26 -3.72 -22.06
N GLY A 92 -6.84 -4.87 -21.71
CA GLY A 92 -7.36 -5.86 -22.67
C GLY A 92 -8.81 -5.65 -23.13
N ARG A 93 -9.24 -4.41 -23.43
CA ARG A 93 -10.63 -4.08 -23.82
C ARG A 93 -11.05 -4.56 -25.23
N SER A 94 -10.26 -5.39 -25.92
CA SER A 94 -10.60 -5.93 -27.24
C SER A 94 -10.39 -7.45 -27.34
N GLY A 95 -11.38 -8.22 -26.87
CA GLY A 95 -11.87 -9.45 -27.52
C GLY A 95 -10.98 -10.70 -27.71
N VAL A 96 -9.66 -10.66 -27.48
CA VAL A 96 -8.80 -11.84 -27.67
C VAL A 96 -8.06 -12.12 -26.37
N TYR A 97 -8.41 -13.22 -25.72
CA TYR A 97 -7.63 -13.76 -24.61
C TYR A 97 -6.19 -13.95 -25.09
N SER A 98 -5.29 -13.05 -24.68
CA SER A 98 -3.91 -13.10 -25.11
C SER A 98 -3.27 -14.33 -24.45
N TRP A 99 -3.05 -15.36 -25.27
CA TRP A 99 -2.51 -16.69 -24.95
C TRP A 99 -1.40 -16.72 -23.87
N TRP A 100 -0.68 -15.63 -23.68
CA TRP A 100 0.40 -15.49 -22.71
C TRP A 100 -0.04 -15.37 -21.24
N ARG A 101 -1.29 -14.99 -20.92
CA ARG A 101 -1.74 -14.75 -19.51
C ARG A 101 -1.67 -16.00 -18.63
N GLY A 102 -2.21 -17.12 -19.12
CA GLY A 102 -2.05 -18.42 -18.45
C GLY A 102 -0.61 -18.93 -18.54
N ARG A 103 0.06 -18.66 -19.65
CA ARG A 103 1.45 -19.10 -19.85
C ARG A 103 2.44 -18.41 -18.93
N LEU A 104 2.23 -17.17 -18.47
CA LEU A 104 3.12 -16.53 -17.50
C LEU A 104 3.08 -17.21 -16.15
N PHE A 105 1.90 -17.58 -15.67
CA PHE A 105 1.78 -18.31 -14.41
C PHE A 105 2.36 -19.72 -14.54
N VAL A 106 2.05 -20.42 -15.64
CA VAL A 106 2.63 -21.75 -15.92
C VAL A 106 4.15 -21.65 -16.08
N SER A 107 4.68 -20.64 -16.77
CA SER A 107 6.12 -20.44 -16.92
C SER A 107 6.78 -20.06 -15.59
N ALA A 108 6.12 -19.28 -14.73
CA ALA A 108 6.58 -19.05 -13.37
C ALA A 108 6.69 -20.37 -12.61
N CYS A 109 5.66 -21.22 -12.65
CA CYS A 109 5.71 -22.54 -12.00
C CYS A 109 6.82 -23.43 -12.57
N LEU A 110 6.98 -23.47 -13.90
CA LEU A 110 8.04 -24.26 -14.56
C LEU A 110 9.43 -23.75 -14.20
N VAL A 111 9.65 -22.43 -14.22
CA VAL A 111 10.90 -21.80 -13.78
C VAL A 111 11.14 -22.11 -12.30
N SER A 112 10.15 -21.96 -11.43
CA SER A 112 10.28 -22.30 -10.01
C SER A 112 10.66 -23.76 -9.78
N VAL A 113 10.03 -24.71 -10.49
CA VAL A 113 10.38 -26.13 -10.41
C VAL A 113 11.81 -26.36 -10.88
N LEU A 114 12.21 -25.75 -12.00
CA LEU A 114 13.56 -25.87 -12.53
C LEU A 114 14.62 -25.31 -11.56
N LEU A 115 14.38 -24.11 -11.02
CA LEU A 115 15.26 -23.50 -10.01
C LEU A 115 15.32 -24.36 -8.73
N ALA A 116 14.21 -24.94 -8.30
CA ALA A 116 14.15 -25.85 -7.16
C ALA A 116 14.96 -27.13 -7.39
N VAL A 117 14.84 -27.74 -8.58
CA VAL A 117 15.62 -28.93 -8.95
C VAL A 117 17.11 -28.61 -9.01
N LEU A 118 17.50 -27.50 -9.65
CA LEU A 118 18.89 -27.06 -9.68
C LEU A 118 19.43 -26.84 -8.25
N MET A 119 18.68 -26.15 -7.39
CA MET A 119 19.08 -25.91 -6.00
C MET A 119 19.19 -27.20 -5.18
N ALA A 120 18.26 -28.14 -5.37
CA ALA A 120 18.27 -29.43 -4.70
C ALA A 120 19.47 -30.31 -5.11
N THR A 121 20.04 -30.08 -6.31
CA THR A 121 21.21 -30.80 -6.81
C THR A 121 22.55 -30.08 -6.56
N THR A 122 22.53 -28.82 -6.13
CA THR A 122 23.74 -28.06 -5.69
C THR A 122 24.32 -28.66 -4.41
N PRO A 123 25.63 -28.68 -4.15
CA PRO A 123 26.18 -29.19 -2.89
C PRO A 123 25.65 -28.42 -1.65
N PRO A 124 25.33 -29.08 -0.52
CA PRO A 124 24.73 -28.42 0.66
C PRO A 124 25.50 -27.20 1.18
N ALA A 125 26.84 -27.26 1.15
CA ALA A 125 27.71 -26.16 1.56
C ALA A 125 27.50 -24.86 0.76
N GLN A 126 27.00 -24.98 -0.48
CA GLN A 126 26.74 -23.86 -1.38
C GLN A 126 25.24 -23.48 -1.43
N ARG A 127 24.38 -24.03 -0.57
CA ARG A 127 22.93 -23.70 -0.58
C ARG A 127 22.53 -22.62 0.42
N THR A 128 23.33 -22.42 1.46
CA THR A 128 22.90 -21.72 2.68
C THR A 128 23.15 -20.21 2.64
N ASN A 129 24.03 -19.71 1.77
CA ASN A 129 24.44 -18.31 1.83
C ASN A 129 24.46 -17.59 0.46
N PRO A 130 23.33 -17.07 -0.04
CA PRO A 130 23.23 -16.46 -1.37
C PRO A 130 24.09 -15.20 -1.58
N LEU A 131 24.56 -14.56 -0.50
CA LEU A 131 25.49 -13.41 -0.57
C LEU A 131 26.96 -13.84 -0.57
N GLN A 132 27.28 -15.01 0.00
CA GLN A 132 28.64 -15.58 0.04
C GLN A 132 28.90 -16.62 -1.05
N ASN A 133 27.85 -17.13 -1.70
CA ASN A 133 27.93 -17.97 -2.89
C ASN A 133 28.39 -17.13 -4.09
N GLN A 134 29.60 -16.59 -4.02
CA GLN A 134 30.29 -16.02 -5.16
C GLN A 134 30.43 -17.11 -6.20
N TYR A 135 29.66 -17.01 -7.28
CA TYR A 135 29.54 -17.92 -8.43
C TYR A 135 30.74 -18.87 -8.55
N THR A 136 30.65 -20.00 -7.84
CA THR A 136 31.78 -20.87 -7.45
C THR A 136 32.36 -21.68 -8.61
N GLY A 137 32.07 -21.28 -9.85
CA GLY A 137 32.29 -22.08 -11.05
C GLY A 137 31.28 -23.23 -11.21
N ASP A 138 30.39 -23.48 -10.24
CA ASP A 138 29.34 -24.50 -10.37
C ASP A 138 28.27 -24.03 -11.38
N TRP A 139 28.16 -24.78 -12.49
CA TRP A 139 27.21 -24.51 -13.57
C TRP A 139 25.76 -24.49 -13.09
N LYS A 140 25.42 -25.20 -12.01
CA LYS A 140 24.05 -25.23 -11.45
C LYS A 140 23.69 -23.88 -10.85
N ILE A 141 24.60 -23.30 -10.07
CA ILE A 141 24.42 -21.97 -9.48
C ILE A 141 24.35 -20.93 -10.60
N VAL A 142 25.28 -20.98 -11.55
CA VAL A 142 25.27 -20.10 -12.74
C VAL A 142 23.93 -20.19 -13.47
N SER A 143 23.40 -21.39 -13.68
CA SER A 143 22.11 -21.62 -14.34
C SER A 143 20.93 -21.04 -13.55
N ILE A 144 20.91 -21.19 -12.22
CA ILE A 144 19.89 -20.59 -11.35
C ILE A 144 19.83 -19.08 -11.54
N TYR A 145 21.00 -18.41 -11.50
CA TYR A 145 21.06 -16.97 -11.68
C TYR A 145 20.69 -16.55 -13.11
N ILE A 146 21.15 -17.25 -14.14
CA ILE A 146 20.82 -16.88 -15.53
C ILE A 146 19.31 -17.05 -15.78
N ILE A 147 18.76 -18.22 -15.47
CA ILE A 147 17.35 -18.54 -15.74
C ILE A 147 16.43 -17.63 -14.90
N GLY A 148 16.72 -17.51 -13.60
CA GLY A 148 15.94 -16.66 -12.69
C GLY A 148 15.97 -15.19 -13.10
N ASN A 149 17.15 -14.61 -13.37
CA ASN A 149 17.24 -13.19 -13.75
C ASN A 149 16.66 -12.91 -15.13
N LEU A 150 16.75 -13.83 -16.10
CA LEU A 150 16.07 -13.67 -17.39
C LEU A 150 14.54 -13.66 -17.22
N PHE A 151 14.01 -14.55 -16.38
CA PHE A 151 12.58 -14.59 -16.09
C PHE A 151 12.11 -13.32 -15.36
N PHE A 152 12.85 -12.87 -14.35
CA PHE A 152 12.57 -11.64 -13.61
C PHE A 152 12.68 -10.40 -14.50
N LEU A 153 13.70 -10.33 -15.34
CA LEU A 153 13.88 -9.28 -16.36
C LEU A 153 12.66 -9.21 -17.28
N TYR A 154 12.23 -10.36 -17.80
CA TYR A 154 11.07 -10.43 -18.68
C TYR A 154 9.78 -9.96 -17.97
N CYS A 155 9.46 -10.52 -16.79
CA CYS A 155 8.22 -10.18 -16.09
C CYS A 155 8.20 -8.72 -15.61
N SER A 156 9.33 -8.19 -15.14
CA SER A 156 9.45 -6.79 -14.72
C SER A 156 9.34 -5.83 -15.90
N THR A 157 9.93 -6.15 -17.05
CA THR A 157 9.79 -5.36 -18.29
C THR A 157 8.35 -5.35 -18.77
N VAL A 158 7.70 -6.52 -18.81
CA VAL A 158 6.28 -6.64 -19.19
C VAL A 158 5.39 -5.83 -18.23
N SER A 159 5.68 -5.86 -16.94
CA SER A 159 4.97 -5.07 -15.92
C SER A 159 5.22 -3.57 -16.07
N ALA A 160 6.46 -3.15 -16.34
CA ALA A 160 6.81 -1.76 -16.58
C ALA A 160 6.06 -1.19 -17.79
N VAL A 161 6.04 -1.93 -18.90
CA VAL A 161 5.28 -1.53 -20.10
C VAL A 161 3.79 -1.42 -19.79
N ALA A 162 3.23 -2.33 -19.01
CA ALA A 162 1.84 -2.24 -18.57
C ALA A 162 1.58 -0.97 -17.77
N CYS A 163 2.43 -0.68 -16.77
CA CYS A 163 2.34 0.52 -15.96
C CYS A 163 2.40 1.79 -16.82
N VAL A 164 3.37 1.90 -17.74
CA VAL A 164 3.50 3.04 -18.66
C VAL A 164 2.27 3.21 -19.55
N ARG A 165 1.61 2.12 -19.96
CA ARG A 165 0.35 2.20 -20.70
C ARG A 165 -0.80 2.64 -19.81
N ILE A 166 -0.89 2.11 -18.59
CA ILE A 166 -1.91 2.52 -17.63
C ILE A 166 -1.78 4.00 -17.27
N THR A 167 -0.57 4.53 -17.09
CA THR A 167 -0.35 5.97 -16.80
C THR A 167 -0.84 6.89 -17.91
N ARG A 168 -1.04 6.39 -19.13
CA ARG A 168 -1.63 7.17 -20.23
C ARG A 168 -3.16 7.18 -20.23
N ILE A 169 -3.79 6.34 -19.40
CA ILE A 169 -5.25 6.13 -19.35
C ILE A 169 -5.84 6.69 -18.05
N VAL A 170 -5.04 6.75 -16.98
CA VAL A 170 -5.47 7.19 -15.65
C VAL A 170 -4.85 8.55 -15.32
N ASP A 171 -5.58 9.37 -14.56
CA ASP A 171 -5.14 10.70 -14.17
C ASP A 171 -4.88 10.84 -12.66
N GLY A 172 -4.24 11.95 -12.30
CA GLY A 172 -4.05 12.38 -10.91
C GLY A 172 -3.15 11.46 -10.08
N HIS A 173 -3.51 11.25 -8.82
CA HIS A 173 -2.70 10.49 -7.86
C HIS A 173 -2.49 9.01 -8.27
N ILE A 174 -3.41 8.43 -9.04
CA ILE A 174 -3.26 7.05 -9.55
C ILE A 174 -2.14 7.01 -10.60
N ALA A 175 -2.08 7.99 -11.49
CA ALA A 175 -1.03 8.09 -12.52
C ALA A 175 0.36 8.21 -11.90
N ILE A 176 0.49 9.04 -10.85
CA ILE A 176 1.75 9.19 -10.10
C ILE A 176 2.18 7.86 -9.50
N GLY A 177 1.27 7.17 -8.81
CA GLY A 177 1.55 5.86 -8.20
C GLY A 177 2.03 4.83 -9.21
N VAL A 178 1.26 4.64 -10.29
CA VAL A 178 1.61 3.70 -11.36
C VAL A 178 2.92 4.10 -12.06
N GLY A 179 3.18 5.40 -12.23
CA GLY A 179 4.43 5.92 -12.79
C GLY A 179 5.65 5.60 -11.92
N VAL A 180 5.55 5.83 -10.60
CA VAL A 180 6.59 5.41 -9.64
C VAL A 180 6.78 3.89 -9.67
N GLY A 181 5.68 3.13 -9.80
CA GLY A 181 5.71 1.69 -9.99
C GLY A 181 6.46 1.27 -11.25
N ALA A 182 6.25 1.97 -12.37
CA ALA A 182 6.95 1.73 -13.62
C ALA A 182 8.46 1.97 -13.49
N ILE A 183 8.86 3.08 -12.86
CA ILE A 183 10.27 3.41 -12.60
C ILE A 183 10.92 2.31 -11.76
N GLY A 184 10.25 1.86 -10.69
CA GLY A 184 10.72 0.74 -9.88
C GLY A 184 10.92 -0.55 -10.68
N MET A 185 9.98 -0.90 -11.56
CA MET A 185 10.07 -2.10 -12.39
C MET A 185 11.20 -2.01 -13.42
N VAL A 186 11.42 -0.84 -14.02
CA VAL A 186 12.56 -0.58 -14.92
C VAL A 186 13.88 -0.69 -14.16
N ALA A 187 13.98 -0.08 -12.98
CA ALA A 187 15.16 -0.18 -12.14
C ALA A 187 15.44 -1.64 -11.74
N TYR A 188 14.39 -2.42 -11.45
CA TYR A 188 14.54 -3.84 -11.13
C TYR A 188 15.01 -4.66 -12.34
N ALA A 189 14.48 -4.38 -13.54
CA ALA A 189 14.98 -4.96 -14.79
C ALA A 189 16.47 -4.67 -15.00
N VAL A 190 16.92 -3.43 -14.75
CA VAL A 190 18.35 -3.06 -14.82
C VAL A 190 19.18 -3.87 -13.82
N THR A 191 18.69 -4.10 -12.59
CA THR A 191 19.42 -4.94 -11.61
C THR A 191 19.50 -6.40 -12.03
N CYS A 192 18.52 -6.92 -12.79
CA CYS A 192 18.58 -8.25 -13.38
C CYS A 192 19.66 -8.33 -14.45
N ILE A 193 19.76 -7.32 -15.33
CA ILE A 193 20.83 -7.22 -16.34
C ILE A 193 22.20 -7.16 -15.66
N ASN A 194 22.35 -6.32 -14.63
CA ASN A 194 23.60 -6.22 -13.86
C ASN A 194 23.99 -7.57 -13.25
N ARG A 195 23.04 -8.37 -12.75
CA ARG A 195 23.30 -9.73 -12.26
C ARG A 195 23.78 -10.67 -13.37
N LEU A 196 23.19 -10.59 -14.56
CA LEU A 196 23.64 -11.39 -15.71
C LEU A 196 25.07 -11.02 -16.12
N VAL A 197 25.41 -9.73 -16.12
CA VAL A 197 26.78 -9.25 -16.37
C VAL A 197 27.73 -9.76 -15.28
N LEU A 198 27.32 -9.73 -14.01
CA LEU A 198 28.12 -10.26 -12.90
C LEU A 198 28.43 -11.75 -13.07
N VAL A 199 27.41 -12.55 -13.42
CA VAL A 199 27.57 -13.98 -13.68
C VAL A 199 28.58 -14.19 -14.82
N ALA A 200 28.41 -13.47 -15.94
CA ALA A 200 29.28 -13.60 -17.10
C ALA A 200 30.73 -13.18 -16.80
N ALA A 201 30.92 -12.05 -16.10
CA ALA A 201 32.24 -11.56 -15.74
C ALA A 201 32.98 -12.48 -14.76
N GLN A 202 32.24 -13.16 -13.87
CA GLN A 202 32.83 -14.13 -12.96
C GLN A 202 33.29 -15.41 -13.68
N LEU A 203 32.58 -15.84 -14.73
CA LEU A 203 33.05 -16.92 -15.60
C LEU A 203 34.38 -16.58 -16.29
N MET A 204 34.70 -15.29 -16.40
CA MET A 204 35.97 -14.77 -16.94
C MET A 204 37.05 -14.53 -15.86
N ALA A 205 36.89 -15.10 -14.65
CA ALA A 205 37.87 -15.12 -13.56
C ALA A 205 38.34 -13.75 -13.01
N SER A 206 37.50 -12.71 -13.07
CA SER A 206 37.81 -11.40 -12.49
C SER A 206 37.46 -11.34 -10.99
N SER A 207 38.42 -10.91 -10.16
CA SER A 207 38.33 -10.90 -8.68
C SER A 207 37.72 -9.63 -8.06
N TRP A 208 37.32 -8.64 -8.87
CA TRP A 208 36.93 -7.30 -8.39
C TRP A 208 35.46 -7.15 -7.92
N PHE A 209 34.69 -8.23 -7.77
CA PHE A 209 33.22 -8.17 -7.84
C PHE A 209 32.41 -8.21 -6.52
N THR A 210 33.04 -8.37 -5.36
CA THR A 210 32.30 -8.50 -4.07
C THR A 210 31.50 -7.24 -3.71
N TRP A 211 32.11 -6.05 -3.81
CA TRP A 211 31.45 -4.79 -3.46
C TRP A 211 30.33 -4.43 -4.45
N TYR A 212 30.51 -4.74 -5.74
CA TYR A 212 29.51 -4.50 -6.77
C TYR A 212 28.26 -5.37 -6.57
N SER A 213 28.42 -6.62 -6.13
CA SER A 213 27.30 -7.50 -5.76
C SER A 213 26.47 -6.91 -4.62
N VAL A 214 27.12 -6.35 -3.59
CA VAL A 214 26.44 -5.68 -2.46
C VAL A 214 25.67 -4.45 -2.93
N LEU A 215 26.26 -3.61 -3.79
CA LEU A 215 25.55 -2.46 -4.35
C LEU A 215 24.35 -2.90 -5.18
N ASN A 216 24.52 -3.87 -6.06
CA ASN A 216 23.43 -4.38 -6.87
C ASN A 216 22.29 -4.95 -6.00
N PHE A 217 22.60 -5.61 -4.89
CA PHE A 217 21.60 -6.03 -3.91
C PHE A 217 20.83 -4.85 -3.32
N VAL A 218 21.53 -3.79 -2.86
CA VAL A 218 20.88 -2.57 -2.33
C VAL A 218 19.99 -1.90 -3.40
N PHE A 219 20.45 -1.82 -4.64
CA PHE A 219 19.66 -1.29 -5.76
C PHE A 219 18.44 -2.17 -6.06
N THR A 220 18.59 -3.49 -5.97
CA THR A 220 17.48 -4.44 -6.16
C THR A 220 16.38 -4.16 -5.13
N GLU A 221 16.73 -4.10 -3.85
CA GLU A 221 15.79 -3.84 -2.75
C GLU A 221 15.12 -2.46 -2.89
N ALA A 222 15.88 -1.43 -3.30
CA ALA A 222 15.34 -0.10 -3.53
C ALA A 222 14.37 -0.06 -4.72
N ALA A 223 14.70 -0.74 -5.82
CA ALA A 223 13.85 -0.85 -7.00
C ALA A 223 12.54 -1.59 -6.71
N VAL A 224 12.63 -2.69 -5.96
CA VAL A 224 11.46 -3.42 -5.45
C VAL A 224 10.61 -2.52 -4.57
N LEU A 225 11.21 -1.83 -3.60
CA LEU A 225 10.48 -0.94 -2.70
C LEU A 225 9.77 0.18 -3.47
N ALA A 226 10.43 0.82 -4.43
CA ALA A 226 9.83 1.82 -5.30
C ALA A 226 8.65 1.23 -6.09
N SER A 227 8.79 0.02 -6.63
CA SER A 227 7.73 -0.68 -7.36
C SER A 227 6.50 -0.90 -6.48
N VAL A 228 6.70 -1.45 -5.29
CA VAL A 228 5.63 -1.78 -4.36
C VAL A 228 4.95 -0.51 -3.84
N LEU A 229 5.74 0.51 -3.41
CA LEU A 229 5.22 1.80 -2.96
C LEU A 229 4.40 2.50 -4.04
N GLY A 230 4.89 2.52 -5.28
CA GLY A 230 4.18 3.11 -6.41
C GLY A 230 2.82 2.44 -6.63
N LEU A 231 2.79 1.11 -6.69
CA LEU A 231 1.55 0.36 -6.90
C LEU A 231 0.55 0.51 -5.74
N HIS A 232 1.02 0.79 -4.52
CA HIS A 232 0.19 1.00 -3.33
C HIS A 232 -0.07 2.48 -3.03
N PHE A 233 0.45 3.39 -3.84
CA PHE A 233 0.38 4.83 -3.60
C PHE A 233 -1.06 5.33 -3.49
N SER A 234 -1.98 4.81 -4.30
CA SER A 234 -3.40 5.18 -4.23
C SER A 234 -4.08 4.74 -2.92
N ALA A 235 -3.64 3.62 -2.33
CA ALA A 235 -4.11 3.20 -1.02
C ALA A 235 -3.53 4.10 0.09
N LEU A 236 -2.23 4.41 0.02
CA LEU A 236 -1.56 5.32 0.94
C LEU A 236 -2.16 6.73 0.88
N TRP A 237 -2.44 7.23 -0.32
CA TRP A 237 -3.08 8.53 -0.53
C TRP A 237 -4.49 8.58 0.08
N ARG A 238 -5.31 7.54 -0.13
CA ARG A 238 -6.64 7.44 0.47
C ARG A 238 -6.57 7.38 1.99
N ALA A 239 -5.63 6.61 2.55
CA ALA A 239 -5.42 6.55 3.99
C ALA A 239 -4.99 7.93 4.56
N ALA A 240 -4.04 8.60 3.91
CA ALA A 240 -3.60 9.94 4.29
C ALA A 240 -4.75 10.97 4.22
N ALA A 241 -5.56 10.92 3.16
CA ALA A 241 -6.73 11.78 3.02
C ALA A 241 -7.79 11.51 4.10
N ALA A 242 -8.02 10.24 4.46
CA ALA A 242 -8.92 9.86 5.54
C ALA A 242 -8.42 10.37 6.90
N ILE A 243 -7.14 10.17 7.22
CA ILE A 243 -6.51 10.67 8.45
C ILE A 243 -6.62 12.19 8.53
N ARG A 244 -6.31 12.89 7.43
CA ARG A 244 -6.45 14.35 7.36
C ARG A 244 -7.90 14.80 7.62
N ARG A 245 -8.88 14.16 6.98
CA ARG A 245 -10.31 14.43 7.23
C ARG A 245 -10.68 14.20 8.70
N SER A 246 -10.27 13.08 9.30
CA SER A 246 -10.52 12.80 10.71
C SER A 246 -9.88 13.83 11.64
N TYR A 247 -8.69 14.33 11.30
CA TYR A 247 -8.03 15.40 12.06
C TYR A 247 -8.77 16.75 11.92
N ASP A 248 -9.19 17.10 10.70
CA ASP A 248 -9.95 18.31 10.44
C ASP A 248 -11.32 18.26 11.15
N ASP A 249 -11.98 17.10 11.16
CA ASP A 249 -13.22 16.87 11.90
C ASP A 249 -13.01 16.97 13.41
N LEU A 250 -11.93 16.41 13.94
CA LEU A 250 -11.57 16.55 15.36
C LEU A 250 -11.32 18.01 15.74
N ARG A 251 -10.63 18.76 14.88
CA ARG A 251 -10.35 20.18 15.09
C ARG A 251 -11.65 20.99 15.08
N ALA A 252 -12.53 20.76 14.10
CA ALA A 252 -13.85 21.39 14.03
C ALA A 252 -14.72 21.04 15.23
N PHE A 253 -14.78 19.77 15.61
CA PHE A 253 -15.49 19.29 16.81
C PHE A 253 -15.03 19.99 18.10
N ARG A 254 -13.71 20.20 18.26
CA ARG A 254 -13.14 20.92 19.40
C ARG A 254 -13.48 22.41 19.37
N ARG A 255 -13.49 23.04 18.19
CA ARG A 255 -13.86 24.46 18.00
C ARG A 255 -15.33 24.73 18.25
N LEU A 256 -16.21 23.77 17.93
CA LEU A 256 -17.66 23.89 18.18
C LEU A 256 -18.02 23.75 19.66
N LYS A 257 -17.20 23.04 20.45
CA LYS A 257 -17.46 22.75 21.87
C LYS A 257 -17.87 23.98 22.72
N PRO A 258 -17.17 25.14 22.69
CA PRO A 258 -17.55 26.30 23.50
C PRO A 258 -18.95 26.83 23.16
N ILE A 259 -19.22 27.10 21.89
CA ILE A 259 -20.53 27.61 21.41
C ILE A 259 -21.63 26.61 21.73
N TRP A 260 -21.38 25.34 21.42
CA TRP A 260 -22.32 24.25 21.71
C TRP A 260 -22.69 24.23 23.19
N LYS A 261 -21.71 24.37 24.10
CA LYS A 261 -21.96 24.38 25.54
C LYS A 261 -22.83 25.58 25.95
N LEU A 262 -22.57 26.77 25.39
CA LEU A 262 -23.36 27.97 25.68
C LEU A 262 -24.82 27.80 25.20
N LEU A 263 -25.00 27.43 23.94
CA LEU A 263 -26.32 27.25 23.32
C LEU A 263 -27.13 26.14 24.00
N THR A 264 -26.51 25.01 24.32
CA THR A 264 -27.20 23.90 24.99
C THR A 264 -27.45 24.14 26.48
N THR A 265 -26.74 25.09 27.10
CA THR A 265 -27.08 25.56 28.45
C THR A 265 -28.35 26.42 28.42
N LEU A 266 -28.54 27.23 27.37
CA LEU A 266 -29.75 28.02 27.17
C LEU A 266 -30.95 27.16 26.73
N TYR A 267 -30.72 26.21 25.83
CA TYR A 267 -31.75 25.34 25.25
C TYR A 267 -31.40 23.85 25.45
N PRO A 268 -31.55 23.31 26.68
CA PRO A 268 -31.11 21.95 26.99
C PRO A 268 -31.90 20.85 26.26
N HIS A 269 -33.13 21.14 25.84
CA HIS A 269 -34.00 20.21 25.11
C HIS A 269 -33.56 19.93 23.67
N VAL A 270 -32.65 20.74 23.13
CA VAL A 270 -32.08 20.54 21.78
C VAL A 270 -31.03 19.43 21.77
N VAL A 271 -30.46 19.09 22.93
CA VAL A 271 -29.45 18.04 23.02
C VAL A 271 -30.10 16.69 22.75
N LEU A 272 -29.70 16.04 21.66
CA LEU A 272 -30.18 14.72 21.33
C LEU A 272 -29.74 13.73 22.43
N PRO A 273 -30.51 12.69 22.75
CA PRO A 273 -30.06 11.62 23.64
C PRO A 273 -29.00 10.75 22.95
N PRO A 274 -28.01 10.18 23.67
CA PRO A 274 -27.07 9.25 23.06
C PRO A 274 -27.81 8.00 22.56
N GLU A 275 -27.44 7.51 21.37
CA GLU A 275 -27.99 6.23 20.89
C GLU A 275 -27.57 5.09 21.84
N ARG A 276 -28.42 4.06 21.96
CA ARG A 276 -28.16 2.91 22.83
C ARG A 276 -27.60 1.73 22.02
N GLY A 277 -26.90 0.82 22.70
CA GLY A 277 -26.37 -0.41 22.11
C GLY A 277 -25.12 -0.18 21.24
N LEU A 278 -24.89 -1.11 20.30
CA LEU A 278 -23.70 -1.08 19.42
C LEU A 278 -23.62 0.21 18.60
N ARG A 279 -24.77 0.72 18.14
CA ARG A 279 -24.85 1.96 17.36
C ARG A 279 -24.36 3.17 18.15
N GLY A 280 -24.78 3.30 19.41
CA GLY A 280 -24.26 4.31 20.33
C GLY A 280 -22.78 4.19 20.67
N LEU A 281 -22.19 3.00 20.52
CA LEU A 281 -20.76 2.78 20.71
C LEU A 281 -19.97 3.29 19.49
N TRP A 282 -20.46 3.03 18.28
CA TRP A 282 -19.93 3.58 17.04
C TRP A 282 -20.03 5.11 17.01
N ASP A 283 -21.16 5.68 17.43
CA ASP A 283 -21.35 7.13 17.54
C ASP A 283 -20.32 7.80 18.44
N ARG A 284 -19.85 7.11 19.49
CA ARG A 284 -18.84 7.67 20.41
C ARG A 284 -17.45 7.71 19.79
N ILE A 285 -17.16 6.78 18.87
CA ILE A 285 -15.86 6.61 18.23
C ILE A 285 -15.79 7.45 16.94
N ASP A 286 -16.89 7.58 16.20
CA ASP A 286 -16.95 8.33 14.95
C ASP A 286 -16.94 9.85 15.20
N ILE A 287 -15.76 10.45 15.06
CA ILE A 287 -15.58 11.89 15.25
C ILE A 287 -16.35 12.71 14.23
N SER A 288 -16.52 12.21 13.00
CA SER A 288 -17.23 12.90 11.92
C SER A 288 -18.73 12.98 12.27
N TYR A 289 -19.30 11.89 12.77
CA TYR A 289 -20.68 11.86 13.25
C TYR A 289 -20.88 12.79 14.46
N ARG A 290 -19.97 12.77 15.44
CA ARG A 290 -20.05 13.64 16.63
C ARG A 290 -19.94 15.12 16.30
N LYS A 291 -19.11 15.47 15.32
CA LYS A 291 -19.02 16.82 14.77
C LYS A 291 -20.37 17.22 14.17
N TYR A 292 -20.88 16.41 13.25
CA TYR A 292 -22.15 16.67 12.56
C TYR A 292 -23.32 16.84 13.53
N ARG A 293 -23.42 15.97 14.54
CA ARG A 293 -24.43 16.07 15.60
C ARG A 293 -24.36 17.39 16.36
N ARG A 294 -23.16 17.83 16.75
CA ARG A 294 -22.99 19.14 17.42
C ARG A 294 -23.34 20.31 16.50
N GLU A 295 -23.07 20.20 15.21
CA GLU A 295 -23.47 21.20 14.23
C GLU A 295 -24.99 21.34 14.19
N ILE A 296 -25.73 20.23 14.12
CA ILE A 296 -27.21 20.23 14.18
C ILE A 296 -27.71 20.82 15.50
N GLU A 297 -27.20 20.34 16.64
CA GLU A 297 -27.63 20.83 17.96
C GLU A 297 -27.36 22.34 18.13
N CYS A 298 -26.26 22.87 17.58
CA CYS A 298 -26.03 24.31 17.52
C CYS A 298 -27.03 25.02 16.59
N GLN A 299 -27.31 24.46 15.41
CA GLN A 299 -28.26 25.05 14.46
C GLN A 299 -29.67 25.12 15.04
N ASP A 300 -30.15 24.05 15.65
CA ASP A 300 -31.47 23.98 16.26
C ASP A 300 -31.62 24.99 17.41
N ALA A 301 -30.60 25.11 18.28
CA ALA A 301 -30.59 26.11 19.34
C ALA A 301 -30.58 27.55 18.80
N LEU A 302 -29.87 27.80 17.70
CA LEU A 302 -29.88 29.10 17.03
C LEU A 302 -31.22 29.40 16.34
N LEU A 303 -31.91 28.39 15.80
CA LEU A 303 -33.26 28.53 15.26
C LEU A 303 -34.29 28.86 16.35
N LEU A 304 -34.17 28.27 17.53
CA LEU A 304 -35.01 28.63 18.67
C LEU A 304 -34.74 30.06 19.15
N LEU A 305 -33.47 30.45 19.23
CA LEU A 305 -33.09 31.83 19.55
C LEU A 305 -33.57 32.82 18.48
N SER A 306 -33.59 32.40 17.20
CA SER A 306 -34.07 33.23 16.09
C SER A 306 -35.59 33.46 16.11
N GLY A 307 -36.35 32.44 16.50
CA GLY A 307 -37.81 32.55 16.66
C GLY A 307 -38.24 33.26 17.95
N ALA A 308 -37.41 33.24 18.99
CA ALA A 308 -37.75 33.82 20.30
C ALA A 308 -37.55 35.34 20.40
N TYR A 309 -36.67 35.94 19.58
CA TYR A 309 -36.28 37.35 19.72
C TYR A 309 -36.17 38.07 18.36
N PRO A 310 -36.55 39.36 18.28
CA PRO A 310 -36.27 40.19 17.11
C PRO A 310 -34.76 40.39 16.87
N PRO A 311 -34.31 40.75 15.64
CA PRO A 311 -32.90 40.79 15.25
C PRO A 311 -31.95 41.53 16.21
N ASP A 312 -32.39 42.66 16.75
CA ASP A 312 -31.54 43.54 17.58
C ASP A 312 -31.37 42.96 18.99
N GLU A 313 -32.43 42.37 19.55
CA GLU A 313 -32.39 41.67 20.85
C GLU A 313 -31.58 40.38 20.78
N ARG A 314 -31.58 39.69 19.63
CA ARG A 314 -30.77 38.47 19.43
C ARG A 314 -29.28 38.72 19.60
N ARG A 315 -28.78 39.81 19.02
CA ARG A 315 -27.36 40.18 19.19
C ARG A 315 -27.03 40.48 20.64
N ALA A 316 -27.92 41.17 21.35
CA ALA A 316 -27.74 41.45 22.77
C ALA A 316 -27.71 40.15 23.61
N VAL A 317 -28.61 39.21 23.34
CA VAL A 317 -28.64 37.90 24.01
C VAL A 317 -27.40 37.06 23.68
N MET A 318 -26.97 37.04 22.41
CA MET A 318 -25.73 36.34 22.01
C MET A 318 -24.50 36.94 22.69
N GLN A 319 -24.36 38.27 22.70
CA GLN A 319 -23.26 38.95 23.37
C GLN A 319 -23.27 38.72 24.89
N HIS A 320 -24.44 38.77 25.53
CA HIS A 320 -24.58 38.48 26.95
C HIS A 320 -24.23 37.03 27.30
N ALA A 321 -24.56 36.09 26.39
CA ALA A 321 -24.16 34.69 26.50
C ALA A 321 -22.68 34.44 26.15
N GLY A 322 -21.92 35.48 25.77
CA GLY A 322 -20.51 35.35 25.37
C GLY A 322 -20.29 34.70 24.01
N ILE A 323 -21.31 34.71 23.14
CA ILE A 323 -21.26 34.23 21.76
C ILE A 323 -20.93 35.41 20.85
N HIS A 324 -19.75 35.35 20.21
CA HIS A 324 -19.30 36.39 19.29
C HIS A 324 -19.59 36.02 17.83
N ASP A 325 -19.76 37.00 16.93
CA ASP A 325 -20.13 36.78 15.52
C ASP A 325 -19.10 35.95 14.73
N ASP A 326 -17.82 36.05 15.09
CA ASP A 326 -16.73 35.23 14.53
C ASP A 326 -16.91 33.74 14.84
N GLN A 327 -17.54 33.41 15.97
CA GLN A 327 -17.90 32.06 16.35
C GLN A 327 -19.09 31.53 15.54
N VAL A 328 -20.08 32.37 15.24
CA VAL A 328 -21.24 32.00 14.41
C VAL A 328 -20.80 31.74 12.96
N LYS A 329 -19.81 32.49 12.46
CA LYS A 329 -19.21 32.26 11.13
C LYS A 329 -18.50 30.90 10.98
N LEU A 330 -18.18 30.22 12.09
CA LEU A 330 -17.62 28.86 12.06
C LEU A 330 -18.63 27.76 11.71
N LEU A 331 -19.93 28.11 11.57
CA LEU A 331 -20.98 27.21 11.10
C LEU A 331 -21.24 27.47 9.61
N PRO A 332 -20.49 26.84 8.68
CA PRO A 332 -20.55 27.14 7.25
C PRO A 332 -21.94 26.90 6.63
N SER A 333 -22.75 26.03 7.23
CA SER A 333 -24.14 25.82 6.82
C SER A 333 -25.08 27.01 7.14
N LEU A 334 -24.74 27.86 8.11
CA LEU A 334 -25.54 29.03 8.51
C LEU A 334 -25.15 30.32 7.78
N SER A 335 -23.97 30.41 7.16
CA SER A 335 -23.60 31.62 6.40
C SER A 335 -24.48 31.82 5.15
N SER A 336 -25.19 30.78 4.71
CA SER A 336 -26.19 30.88 3.63
C SER A 336 -27.59 31.27 4.11
N ALA A 337 -27.93 30.98 5.38
CA ALA A 337 -29.23 31.28 5.98
C ALA A 337 -29.27 32.63 6.72
N TYR A 338 -28.09 33.18 7.05
CA TYR A 338 -27.90 34.52 7.59
C TYR A 338 -27.23 35.41 6.53
N PRO A 339 -27.99 36.10 5.65
CA PRO A 339 -27.41 37.19 4.90
C PRO A 339 -26.94 38.24 5.90
N THR A 340 -25.62 38.44 5.99
CA THR A 340 -25.05 39.60 6.69
C THR A 340 -25.60 40.84 6.02
N ALA A 341 -26.44 41.61 6.72
CA ALA A 341 -26.77 42.96 6.30
C ALA A 341 -25.44 43.76 6.23
N ALA A 342 -25.13 44.24 5.03
CA ALA A 342 -23.98 45.11 4.77
C ALA A 342 -24.19 46.48 5.42
#